data_AF-A0A1G2V8F2-F1
#
_entry.id   AF-A0A1G2V8F2-F1
#
_cell.length_a   1.000
_cell.length_b   1.000
_cell.length_c   1.000
_cell.angle_alpha   90.00
_cell.angle_beta   90.00
_cell.angle_gamma   90.00
#
_symmetry.space_group_name_H-M   'P 1'
#
loop_
_entity.id
_entity.type
_entity.pdbx_description
1 polymer ?
#
loop_
_entity_poly.entity_id
_entity_poly.type
_entity_poly.pdbx_seq_one_letter_code
_entity_poly.pdbx_strand_id
1 'polypeptide(L)'
;MTTPSNFKELADILIDLIRTALPVITGLALMVFFWGLAKFIFRLGGDEKAVEEGKKLMLWGLIALFILLSFMGILAFLYRDFGFGRPFGPPLLPI
;
A
#
# COMPACT_ATOMS: atom_id res chain seq x y z
N MET A 1 8.33 -8.34 -29.10
CA MET A 1 7.87 -9.74 -29.30
C MET A 1 9.04 -10.64 -28.94
N THR A 2 9.17 -11.06 -27.67
CA THR A 2 10.18 -12.04 -27.24
C THR A 2 9.46 -13.35 -26.97
N THR A 3 9.52 -14.27 -27.92
CA THR A 3 9.08 -15.65 -27.70
C THR A 3 10.02 -16.25 -26.64
N PRO A 4 9.52 -16.58 -25.44
CA PRO A 4 10.38 -16.95 -24.32
C PRO A 4 11.04 -18.30 -24.62
N SER A 5 12.36 -18.28 -24.74
CA SER A 5 13.14 -19.48 -25.13
C SER A 5 13.65 -20.24 -23.91
N ASN A 6 13.59 -19.62 -22.72
CA ASN A 6 14.12 -20.17 -21.46
C ASN A 6 13.21 -19.82 -20.27
N PHE A 7 13.24 -20.66 -19.22
CA PHE A 7 12.49 -20.46 -17.97
C PHE A 7 12.80 -19.11 -17.29
N LYS A 8 14.03 -18.60 -17.48
CA LYS A 8 14.45 -17.31 -16.97
C LYS A 8 13.65 -16.15 -17.56
N GLU A 9 13.36 -16.17 -18.86
CA GLU A 9 12.59 -15.11 -19.53
C GLU A 9 11.12 -15.12 -19.10
N LEU A 10 10.55 -16.29 -18.84
CA LEU A 10 9.21 -16.42 -18.26
C LEU A 10 9.15 -15.81 -16.85
N ALA A 11 10.16 -16.09 -16.03
CA ALA A 11 10.26 -15.53 -14.69
C ALA A 11 10.41 -14.00 -14.73
N ASP A 12 11.25 -13.48 -15.65
CA ASP A 12 11.47 -12.04 -15.81
C ASP A 12 10.18 -11.32 -16.24
N ILE A 13 9.37 -11.90 -17.14
CA ILE A 13 8.07 -11.34 -17.55
C ILE A 13 7.10 -11.28 -16.35
N LEU A 14 7.03 -12.34 -15.53
CA LEU A 14 6.15 -12.34 -14.35
C LEU A 14 6.62 -11.34 -13.29
N ILE A 15 7.93 -11.22 -13.09
CA ILE A 15 8.52 -10.25 -12.17
C ILE A 15 8.19 -8.82 -12.62
N ASP A 16 8.28 -8.51 -13.92
CA ASP A 16 7.95 -7.19 -14.46
C ASP A 16 6.45 -6.85 -14.34
N LEU A 17 5.59 -7.86 -14.52
CA LEU A 17 4.16 -7.72 -14.32
C LEU A 17 3.83 -7.39 -12.86
N ILE A 18 4.46 -8.09 -11.91
CA ILE A 18 4.27 -7.86 -10.46
C ILE A 18 4.81 -6.48 -10.07
N ARG A 19 5.98 -6.07 -10.58
CA ARG A 19 6.57 -4.75 -10.35
C ARG A 19 5.65 -3.60 -10.75
N THR A 20 4.94 -3.78 -11.86
CA THR A 20 3.99 -2.80 -12.37
C THR A 20 2.67 -2.81 -11.60
N ALA A 21 2.21 -4.00 -11.19
CA ALA A 21 0.96 -4.15 -10.44
C ALA A 21 1.06 -3.64 -8.99
N LEU A 22 2.22 -3.78 -8.34
CA LEU A 22 2.44 -3.35 -6.96
C LEU A 22 2.05 -1.89 -6.68
N PRO A 23 2.56 -0.86 -7.39
CA PRO A 23 2.17 0.53 -7.12
C PRO A 23 0.68 0.80 -7.34
N VAL A 24 0.03 0.09 -8.28
CA VAL A 24 -1.41 0.20 -8.53
C VAL A 24 -2.21 -0.34 -7.35
N ILE A 25 -1.85 -1.51 -6.84
CA ILE A 25 -2.49 -2.13 -5.67
C ILE A 25 -2.28 -1.27 -4.43
N THR A 26 -1.07 -0.74 -4.21
CA THR A 26 -0.80 0.18 -3.11
C THR A 26 -1.62 1.46 -3.20
N GLY A 27 -1.78 2.04 -4.40
CA GLY A 27 -2.65 3.20 -4.62
C GLY A 27 -4.12 2.91 -4.31
N LEU A 28 -4.63 1.75 -4.74
CA LEU A 28 -5.99 1.31 -4.41
C LEU A 28 -6.18 1.07 -2.91
N ALA A 29 -5.20 0.46 -2.24
CA ALA A 29 -5.23 0.24 -0.79
C ALA A 29 -5.29 1.58 -0.02
N LEU A 30 -4.51 2.57 -0.45
CA LEU A 30 -4.56 3.93 0.10
C LEU A 30 -5.94 4.58 -0.09
N MET A 31 -6.54 4.42 -1.27
CA MET A 31 -7.85 5.00 -1.56
C MET A 31 -8.95 4.39 -0.67
N VAL A 32 -8.91 3.07 -0.44
CA VAL A 32 -9.82 2.39 0.50
C VAL A 32 -9.55 2.80 1.95
N PHE A 33 -8.29 3.03 2.33
CA PHE A 33 -7.91 3.52 3.65
C PHE A 33 -8.55 4.87 3.97
N PHE A 34 -8.43 5.86 3.07
CA PHE A 34 -9.04 7.18 3.26
C PHE A 34 -10.56 7.12 3.33
N TRP A 35 -11.21 6.26 2.53
CA TRP A 35 -12.65 6.05 2.59
C TRP A 35 -13.11 5.45 3.93
N GLY A 36 -12.34 4.50 4.47
CA GLY A 36 -12.57 3.91 5.79
C GLY A 36 -12.42 4.92 6.92
N LEU A 37 -11.38 5.76 6.85
CA LEU A 37 -11.11 6.81 7.84
C LEU A 37 -12.17 7.92 7.84
N ALA A 38 -12.61 8.35 6.65
CA ALA A 38 -13.68 9.34 6.53
C ALA A 38 -14.97 8.82 7.19
N LYS A 39 -15.38 7.59 6.85
CA LYS A 39 -16.58 6.96 7.44
C LYS A 39 -16.50 6.81 8.97
N PHE A 40 -15.31 6.65 9.52
CA PHE A 40 -15.09 6.62 10.97
C PHE A 40 -15.37 7.97 11.62
N ILE A 41 -14.76 9.05 11.10
CA ILE A 41 -14.90 10.39 11.66
C ILE A 41 -16.37 10.83 11.69
N PHE A 42 -17.14 10.52 10.64
CA PHE A 42 -18.56 10.85 10.58
C PHE A 42 -19.45 10.10 11.58
N ARG A 43 -19.00 8.99 12.17
CA ARG A 43 -19.82 8.17 13.10
C ARG A 43 -19.54 8.43 14.58
N LEU A 44 -18.49 9.16 14.93
CA LEU A 44 -18.07 9.38 16.33
C LEU A 44 -18.96 10.35 17.13
N GLY A 45 -19.85 11.11 16.49
CA GLY A 45 -20.48 12.29 17.11
C GLY A 45 -21.77 12.10 17.92
N GLY A 46 -22.25 10.88 18.20
CA GLY A 46 -23.68 10.69 18.52
C GLY A 46 -24.11 10.12 19.88
N ASP A 47 -23.46 9.09 20.44
CA ASP A 47 -24.11 8.25 21.46
C ASP A 47 -23.13 7.39 22.29
N GLU A 48 -23.52 6.91 23.48
CA GLU A 48 -22.67 6.00 24.30
C GLU A 48 -22.34 4.69 23.57
N LYS A 49 -23.25 4.21 22.70
CA LYS A 49 -22.98 3.11 21.77
C LYS A 49 -21.93 3.46 20.72
N ALA A 50 -21.83 4.74 20.33
CA ALA A 50 -20.82 5.24 19.41
C ALA A 50 -19.42 5.27 20.04
N VAL A 51 -19.30 5.26 21.37
CA VAL A 51 -18.00 5.11 22.06
C VAL A 51 -17.47 3.68 21.92
N GLU A 52 -18.34 2.68 22.04
CA GLU A 52 -17.98 1.27 21.87
C GLU A 52 -17.64 0.95 20.40
N GLU A 53 -18.44 1.44 19.46
CA GLU A 53 -18.14 1.38 18.03
C GLU A 53 -16.88 2.20 17.67
N GLY A 54 -16.69 3.34 18.33
CA GLY A 54 -15.53 4.22 18.18
C GLY A 54 -14.23 3.53 18.59
N LYS A 55 -14.23 2.76 19.69
CA LYS A 55 -13.10 1.91 20.10
C LYS A 55 -12.79 0.84 19.07
N LYS A 56 -13.82 0.17 18.54
CA LYS A 56 -13.66 -0.86 17.49
C LYS A 56 -13.09 -0.24 16.22
N LEU A 57 -13.54 0.95 15.86
CA LEU A 57 -13.01 1.69 14.71
C LEU A 57 -11.60 2.26 14.94
N MET A 58 -11.22 2.65 16.17
CA MET A 58 -9.83 2.98 16.51
C MET A 58 -8.91 1.79 16.26
N LEU A 59 -9.33 0.58 16.63
CA LEU A 59 -8.61 -0.65 16.31
C LEU A 59 -8.51 -0.87 14.80
N TRP A 60 -9.60 -0.69 14.06
CA TRP A 60 -9.56 -0.76 12.58
C TRP A 60 -8.64 0.29 11.96
N GLY A 61 -8.63 1.52 12.47
CA GLY A 61 -7.72 2.58 12.03
C GLY A 61 -6.26 2.26 12.33
N LEU A 62 -5.97 1.70 13.50
CA LEU A 62 -4.63 1.25 13.88
C LEU A 62 -4.14 0.09 13.01
N ILE A 63 -5.01 -0.90 12.76
CA ILE A 63 -4.72 -2.02 11.86
C ILE A 63 -4.44 -1.50 10.45
N ALA A 64 -5.24 -0.55 9.97
CA ALA A 64 -5.09 0.01 8.63
C ALA A 64 -3.81 0.86 8.51
N LEU A 65 -3.44 1.61 9.56
CA LEU A 65 -2.17 2.33 9.65
C LEU A 65 -0.97 1.36 9.68
N PHE A 66 -1.09 0.28 10.45
CA PHE A 66 -0.06 -0.76 10.55
C PHE A 66 0.17 -1.46 9.21
N ILE A 67 -0.91 -1.77 8.47
CA ILE A 67 -0.82 -2.33 7.11
C ILE A 67 -0.11 -1.34 6.19
N LEU A 68 -0.49 -0.06 6.20
CA LEU A 68 0.15 0.94 5.33
C LEU A 68 1.66 1.05 5.57
N LEU A 69 2.06 1.16 6.84
CA LEU A 69 3.47 1.25 7.23
C LEU A 69 4.24 -0.05 6.93
N SER A 70 3.64 -1.21 7.21
CA SER A 70 4.25 -2.51 6.91
C SER A 70 4.47 -2.70 5.41
N PHE A 71 3.48 -2.38 4.57
CA PHE A 71 3.62 -2.50 3.12
C PHE A 71 4.67 -1.53 2.57
N MET A 72 4.69 -0.27 2.99
CA MET A 72 5.74 0.67 2.54
C MET A 72 7.14 0.23 2.99
N GLY A 73 7.27 -0.27 4.23
CA GLY A 73 8.53 -0.78 4.76
C GLY A 73 9.02 -2.03 4.04
N ILE A 74 8.13 -3.00 3.81
CA ILE A 74 8.45 -4.24 3.10
C ILE A 74 8.81 -3.95 1.64
N LEU A 75 8.05 -3.10 0.95
CA LEU A 75 8.34 -2.71 -0.42
C LEU A 75 9.66 -1.96 -0.51
N ALA A 76 9.90 -0.97 0.37
CA ALA A 76 11.16 -0.23 0.39
C ALA A 76 12.37 -1.13 0.67
N PHE A 77 12.23 -2.08 1.60
CA PHE A 77 13.24 -3.10 1.88
C PHE A 77 13.51 -3.96 0.64
N LEU A 78 12.44 -4.49 0.02
CA LEU A 78 12.53 -5.31 -1.19
C LEU A 78 13.16 -4.56 -2.37
N TYR A 79 12.81 -3.29 -2.60
CA TYR A 79 13.41 -2.48 -3.65
C TYR A 79 14.88 -2.16 -3.38
N ARG A 80 15.26 -1.94 -2.12
CA ARG A 80 16.65 -1.69 -1.70
C ARG A 80 17.54 -2.91 -1.90
N ASP A 81 17.08 -4.09 -1.48
CA ASP A 81 17.86 -5.33 -1.56
C ASP A 81 17.92 -5.91 -2.99
N PHE A 82 16.92 -5.64 -3.82
CA PHE A 82 16.90 -6.09 -5.22
C PHE A 82 17.47 -5.05 -6.21
N GLY A 83 18.01 -3.93 -5.75
CA GLY A 83 18.78 -2.99 -6.59
C GLY A 83 17.96 -2.11 -7.54
N PHE A 84 16.65 -1.94 -7.28
CA PHE A 84 15.79 -1.08 -8.11
C PHE A 84 15.89 0.35 -7.61
N GLY A 85 16.84 1.07 -8.18
CA GLY A 85 17.14 2.47 -7.86
C GLY A 85 16.05 3.41 -8.33
N ARG A 86 14.91 3.46 -7.62
CA ARG A 86 14.15 4.68 -7.30
C ARG A 86 13.45 4.45 -5.96
N PRO A 87 13.88 5.12 -4.88
CA PRO A 87 13.12 5.16 -3.64
C PRO A 87 11.72 5.71 -3.96
N PHE A 88 10.69 5.01 -3.50
CA PHE A 88 9.32 5.48 -3.62
C PHE A 88 9.19 6.75 -2.76
N GLY A 89 9.33 7.90 -3.40
CA GLY A 89 9.28 9.22 -2.79
C GLY A 89 8.98 10.28 -3.85
N PRO A 90 8.34 11.41 -3.47
CA PRO A 90 8.06 12.49 -4.41
C PRO A 90 9.38 12.98 -5.02
N PRO A 91 9.44 13.22 -6.35
CA PRO A 91 10.61 13.80 -6.98
C PRO A 91 10.95 15.11 -6.27
N LEU A 92 12.11 15.16 -5.60
CA LEU A 92 12.60 16.42 -5.04
C LEU A 92 12.87 17.34 -6.21
N LEU A 93 12.14 18.44 -6.26
CA LEU A 93 12.35 19.45 -7.29
C LEU A 93 13.81 19.92 -7.19
N PRO A 94 14.54 20.01 -8.32
CA PRO A 94 15.82 20.70 -8.34
C PRO A 94 15.57 22.15 -7.92
N ILE A 95 16.21 22.55 -6.83
CA ILE A 95 16.33 23.94 -6.39
C ILE A 95 17.53 24.55 -7.10
#